data_AF-A0A7W5M141-F1
#
_entry.id   AF-A0A7W5M141-F1
#
_cell.length_a   1.000
_cell.length_b   1.000
_cell.length_c   1.000
_cell.angle_alpha   90.00
_cell.angle_beta   90.00
_cell.angle_gamma   90.00
#
_symmetry.space_group_name_H-M   'P 1'
#
loop_
_entity.id
_entity.type
_entity.pdbx_description
1 polymer ?
#
loop_
_entity_poly.entity_id
_entity_poly.type
_entity_poly.pdbx_seq_one_letter_code
_entity_poly.pdbx_strand_id
1 'polypeptide(L)' 'MSATAALQEEILTRTKLHTEMVRRLINDPTVQPVELAGFLEDVANIYLSISEELSEIVKAEER' A
#
# COMPACT_ATOMS: atom_id res chain seq x y z
N MET A 1 19.40 -5.88 11.43
CA MET A 1 18.45 -4.84 10.97
C MET A 1 17.72 -4.31 12.19
N SER A 2 17.45 -3.00 12.25
CA SER A 2 16.54 -2.45 13.27
C SER A 2 15.09 -2.82 12.93
N ALA A 3 14.22 -2.87 13.93
CA ALA A 3 12.78 -3.09 13.71
C ALA A 3 12.18 -2.04 12.78
N THR A 4 12.62 -0.78 12.89
CA THR A 4 12.23 0.32 12.00
C THR A 4 12.62 0.07 10.55
N ALA A 5 13.86 -0.37 10.29
CA ALA A 5 14.32 -0.64 8.93
C ALA A 5 13.57 -1.81 8.29
N ALA A 6 13.27 -2.86 9.08
CA ALA A 6 12.45 -3.99 8.61
C ALA A 6 11.02 -3.55 8.25
N LEU A 7 10.40 -2.71 9.09
CA LEU A 7 9.07 -2.17 8.84
C LEU A 7 9.04 -1.25 7.60
N GLN A 8 10.06 -0.40 7.41
CA GLN A 8 10.20 0.44 6.22
C GLN A 8 10.32 -0.39 4.93
N GLU A 9 11.09 -1.48 4.95
CA GLU A 9 11.23 -2.41 3.83
C GLU A 9 9.90 -3.14 3.53
N GLU A 10 9.17 -3.55 4.57
CA GLU A 10 7.85 -4.16 4.44
C GLU A 10 6.84 -3.18 3.81
N ILE A 11 6.78 -1.94 4.30
CA ILE A 11 5.94 -0.87 3.75
C ILE A 11 6.24 -0.64 2.26
N LEU A 12 7.52 -0.55 1.90
CA LEU A 12 7.94 -0.36 0.51
C LEU A 12 7.52 -1.55 -0.37
N THR A 13 7.67 -2.77 0.15
CA THR A 13 7.30 -4.00 -0.56
C THR A 13 5.79 -4.07 -0.82
N ARG A 14 4.97 -3.81 0.21
CA ARG A 14 3.50 -3.77 0.10
C ARG A 14 3.06 -2.71 -0.90
N THR A 15 3.62 -1.50 -0.83
CA THR A 15 3.29 -0.39 -1.74
C THR A 15 3.58 -0.73 -3.21
N LYS A 16 4.73 -1.35 -3.49
CA LYS A 16 5.09 -1.79 -4.85
C LYS A 16 4.13 -2.86 -5.37
N LEU A 17 3.79 -3.83 -4.54
CA LEU A 17 2.86 -4.91 -4.90
C LEU A 17 1.48 -4.35 -5.27
N HIS A 18 0.91 -3.49 -4.42
CA HIS A 18 -0.40 -2.88 -4.70
C HIS A 18 -0.37 -2.04 -5.98
N THR A 19 0.69 -1.26 -6.19
CA THR A 19 0.87 -0.47 -7.42
C THR A 19 0.88 -1.35 -8.66
N GLU A 20 1.62 -2.46 -8.65
CA GLU A 20 1.63 -3.40 -9.77
C GLU A 20 0.29 -4.11 -9.98
N MET A 21 -0.42 -4.45 -8.91
CA MET A 21 -1.75 -5.06 -9.01
C MET A 21 -2.77 -4.09 -9.64
N VAL A 22 -2.80 -2.83 -9.18
CA VAL A 22 -3.62 -1.77 -9.79
C VAL A 22 -3.27 -1.61 -11.27
N ARG A 23 -1.98 -1.52 -11.60
CA ARG A 23 -1.52 -1.38 -12.99
C ARG A 23 -2.01 -2.53 -13.87
N ARG A 24 -1.95 -3.78 -13.39
CA ARG A 24 -2.42 -4.94 -14.14
C ARG A 24 -3.93 -4.89 -14.37
N LEU A 25 -4.70 -4.61 -13.32
CA LEU A 25 -6.16 -4.60 -13.39
C LEU A 25 -6.70 -3.47 -14.27
N ILE A 26 -6.10 -2.27 -14.22
CA ILE A 26 -6.50 -1.15 -15.10
C ILE A 26 -6.27 -1.48 -16.58
N ASN A 27 -5.23 -2.27 -16.88
CA ASN A 27 -4.88 -2.65 -18.26
C ASN A 27 -5.57 -3.95 -18.71
N ASP A 28 -6.31 -4.63 -17.83
CA ASP A 28 -7.01 -5.86 -18.17
C ASP A 28 -8.41 -5.54 -18.73
N PRO A 29 -8.66 -5.79 -20.02
CA PRO A 29 -9.95 -5.48 -20.65
C PRO A 29 -11.09 -6.40 -20.18
N THR A 30 -10.79 -7.45 -19.41
CA THR A 30 -11.78 -8.42 -18.90
C THR A 30 -12.31 -8.05 -17.51
N VAL A 31 -11.65 -7.13 -16.79
CA VAL A 31 -12.07 -6.68 -15.47
C VAL A 31 -13.31 -5.80 -15.59
N GLN A 32 -14.34 -6.09 -14.80
CA GLN A 32 -15.52 -5.23 -14.81
C GLN A 32 -15.24 -3.91 -14.05
N PRO A 33 -15.77 -2.77 -14.52
CA PRO A 33 -15.57 -1.49 -13.84
C PRO A 33 -15.98 -1.49 -12.36
N VAL A 34 -17.02 -2.25 -11.99
CA VAL A 34 -17.46 -2.40 -10.59
C VAL A 34 -16.46 -3.17 -9.73
N GLU A 35 -15.83 -4.19 -10.30
CA GLU A 35 -14.79 -4.98 -9.62
C GLU A 35 -13.52 -4.13 -9.46
N LEU A 36 -13.16 -3.35 -10.48
CA LEU A 36 -12.06 -2.40 -10.40
C LEU A 36 -12.32 -1.33 -9.33
N ALA A 37 -13.54 -0.78 -9.26
CA ALA A 37 -13.89 0.23 -8.26
C ALA A 37 -13.73 -0.29 -6.82
N GLY A 38 -14.25 -1.50 -6.54
CA GLY A 38 -14.10 -2.13 -5.22
C GLY A 38 -12.64 -2.41 -4.89
N PHE A 39 -11.88 -2.94 -5.86
CA PHE A 39 -10.45 -3.17 -5.67
C PHE A 39 -9.66 -1.88 -5.40
N LEU A 40 -9.98 -0.78 -6.09
CA LEU A 40 -9.32 0.51 -5.87
C LEU A 40 -9.66 1.08 -4.49
N GLU A 41 -10.86 0.86 -3.98
CA GLU A 41 -11.25 1.22 -2.61
C GLU A 41 -10.43 0.44 -1.58
N ASP A 42 -10.26 -0.87 -1.77
CA ASP A 42 -9.41 -1.70 -0.91
C ASP A 42 -7.96 -1.22 -0.91
N VAL A 43 -7.40 -0.91 -2.08
CA VAL A 43 -6.04 -0.36 -2.20
C VAL A 43 -5.92 1.01 -1.52
N ALA A 44 -6.92 1.88 -1.65
CA ALA A 44 -6.93 3.17 -0.99
C ALA A 44 -6.93 3.02 0.54
N ASN A 45 -7.74 2.10 1.07
CA ASN A 45 -7.77 1.78 2.50
C ASN A 45 -6.41 1.26 3.01
N ILE A 46 -5.73 0.44 2.21
CA ILE A 46 -4.38 -0.03 2.56
C ILE A 46 -3.37 1.13 2.58
N TYR A 47 -3.44 2.09 1.65
CA TYR A 47 -2.55 3.25 1.67
C TYR A 47 -2.79 4.15 2.89
N LEU A 48 -4.03 4.27 3.37
CA LEU A 48 -4.30 4.96 4.63
C LEU A 48 -3.63 4.25 5.82
N SER A 49 -3.75 2.92 5.91
CA SER A 49 -3.07 2.13 6.94
C SER A 49 -1.54 2.28 6.87
N ILE A 50 -0.95 2.26 5.67
CA ILE A 50 0.49 2.48 5.48
C ILE A 50 0.90 3.89 5.96
N SER A 51 0.08 4.91 5.68
CA SER A 51 0.34 6.27 6.14
C SER A 51 0.34 6.39 7.67
N GLU A 52 -0.54 5.65 8.34
CA GLU A 52 -0.59 5.59 9.80
C GLU A 52 0.67 4.90 10.36
N GLU A 53 1.05 3.74 9.82
CA GLU A 53 2.28 3.03 10.20
C GLU A 53 3.54 3.91 10.02
N LEU A 54 3.64 4.63 8.90
CA LEU A 54 4.74 5.58 8.65
C LEU A 54 4.76 6.73 9.66
N SER A 55 3.59 7.24 10.03
CA SER A 55 3.46 8.32 11.02
C SER A 55 3.92 7.89 12.40
N GLU A 56 3.70 6.63 12.78
CA GLU A 56 4.19 6.06 14.03
C GLU A 56 5.71 5.91 14.05
N ILE A 57 6.31 5.50 12.93
CA ILE A 57 7.77 5.44 12.76
C ILE A 57 8.40 6.82 12.97
N VAL A 58 7.88 7.85 12.29
CA VAL A 58 8.42 9.22 12.40
C VAL A 58 8.34 9.70 13.86
N LYS A 59 7.21 9.49 14.54
CA LYS A 59 7.05 9.86 15.96
C LYS A 59 8.01 9.10 16.89
N ALA A 60 8.38 7.87 16.54
CA ALA A 60 9.33 7.09 17.32
C ALA A 60 10.77 7.55 17.13
N GLU A 61 11.11 8.08 15.95
CA GLU A 61 12.44 8.64 15.64
C GLU A 61 12.64 10.05 16.23
N GLU A 62 11.56 10.78 16.49
CA GLU A 62 11.59 12.12 17.12
C GLU A 62 11.76 12.10 18.66
N ARG A 63 11.75 10.92 19.30
CA ARG A 63 11.88 10.74 20.75
C ARG A 63 13.29 10.33 21.17
#